data_AF-A0A1C5NBQ2-F1
#
_entry.id   AF-A0A1C5NBQ2-F1
#
_cell.length_a   1.000
_cell.length_b   1.000
_cell.length_c   1.000
_cell.angle_alpha   90.00
_cell.angle_beta   90.00
_cell.angle_gamma   90.00
#
_symmetry.space_group_name_H-M   'P 1'
#
loop_
_entity.id
_entity.type
_entity.pdbx_description
1 polymer ?
#
loop_
_entity_poly.entity_id
_entity_poly.type
_entity_poly.pdbx_seq_one_letter_code
_entity_poly.pdbx_strand_id
1 'polypeptide(L)'
;MANESIAPERIIDNRLYEQLQALNRVKLECGILFATYSHQGVNVSESDESTLYEDLNSCMRTLTMLASSKYEFDLEKGGIL
;
A
#
# COMPACT_ATOMS: atom_id res chain seq x y z
N MET A 1 22.97 29.55 9.07
CA MET A 1 22.03 28.42 9.19
C MET A 1 22.05 27.71 7.85
N ALA A 2 22.65 26.52 7.79
CA ALA A 2 22.71 25.75 6.56
C ALA A 2 21.28 25.34 6.20
N ASN A 3 20.80 25.84 5.06
CA ASN A 3 19.56 25.38 4.46
C ASN A 3 19.86 23.97 3.93
N GLU A 4 19.67 22.96 4.78
CA GLU A 4 19.80 21.56 4.37
C GLU A 4 18.69 21.30 3.35
N SER A 5 19.06 21.45 2.07
CA SER A 5 18.30 20.94 0.95
C SER A 5 18.07 19.47 1.22
N ILE A 6 16.81 19.12 1.50
CA ILE A 6 16.38 17.73 1.63
C ILE A 6 16.71 17.07 0.29
N ALA A 7 17.73 16.22 0.28
CA ALA A 7 18.16 15.52 -0.92
C ALA A 7 16.94 14.80 -1.55
N PRO A 8 16.69 14.92 -2.86
CA PRO A 8 15.58 14.25 -3.55
C PRO A 8 15.54 12.73 -3.31
N GLU A 9 16.69 12.15 -2.98
CA GLU A 9 16.92 10.74 -2.64
C GLU A 9 16.26 10.32 -1.31
N ARG A 10 16.03 11.24 -0.36
CA ARG A 10 15.20 10.97 0.85
C ARG A 10 13.70 10.94 0.56
N ILE A 11 13.31 11.31 -0.67
CA ILE A 11 11.96 11.19 -1.20
C ILE A 11 11.89 9.90 -2.03
N ILE A 12 12.42 8.77 -1.53
CA ILE A 12 11.74 7.50 -1.72
C ILE A 12 10.43 7.63 -0.94
N ASP A 13 9.53 8.33 -1.61
CA ASP A 13 8.21 8.83 -1.30
C ASP A 13 7.60 8.27 -0.01
N ASN A 14 7.60 9.09 1.05
CA ASN A 14 6.62 8.99 2.14
C ASN A 14 5.23 8.68 1.57
N ARG A 15 4.89 9.27 0.41
CA ARG A 15 3.63 9.04 -0.28
C ARG A 15 3.38 7.60 -0.75
N LEU A 16 4.38 6.88 -1.26
CA LEU A 16 4.22 5.47 -1.70
C LEU A 16 4.04 4.56 -0.49
N TYR A 17 4.82 4.81 0.56
CA TYR A 17 4.68 4.10 1.83
C TYR A 17 3.34 4.40 2.51
N GLU A 18 2.92 5.67 2.55
CA GLU A 18 1.61 6.13 3.02
C GLU A 18 0.47 5.51 2.20
N GLN A 19 0.62 5.40 0.87
CA GLN A 19 -0.36 4.73 0.00
C GLN A 19 -0.45 3.24 0.30
N LEU A 20 0.67 2.56 0.53
CA LEU A 20 0.68 1.15 0.92
C LEU A 20 0.05 0.96 2.31
N GLN A 21 0.34 1.84 3.27
CA GLN A 21 -0.30 1.81 4.59
C GLN A 21 -1.81 2.09 4.51
N ALA A 22 -2.24 3.04 3.68
CA ALA A 22 -3.64 3.34 3.44
C ALA A 22 -4.38 2.14 2.84
N LEU A 23 -3.80 1.44 1.86
CA LEU A 23 -4.38 0.23 1.28
C LEU A 23 -4.48 -0.93 2.29
N ASN A 24 -3.45 -1.12 3.13
CA ASN A 24 -3.53 -2.08 4.23
C ASN A 24 -4.68 -1.78 5.18
N ARG A 25 -4.89 -0.50 5.50
CA ARG A 25 -5.99 -0.06 6.35
C ARG A 25 -7.35 -0.28 5.69
N VAL A 26 -7.50 0.06 4.41
CA VAL A 26 -8.73 -0.21 3.65
C VAL A 26 -9.04 -1.70 3.65
N LYS A 27 -8.06 -2.56 3.40
CA LYS A 27 -8.24 -4.02 3.45
C LYS A 27 -8.74 -4.51 4.82
N LEU A 28 -8.19 -3.96 5.90
CA LEU A 28 -8.65 -4.27 7.27
C LEU A 28 -10.10 -3.81 7.50
N GLU A 29 -10.43 -2.58 7.11
CA GLU A 29 -11.76 -2.00 7.27
C GLU A 29 -12.82 -2.78 6.45
N CYS A 30 -12.47 -3.23 5.24
CA CYS A 30 -13.31 -4.13 4.44
C CYS A 30 -13.57 -5.45 5.17
N GLY A 31 -12.56 -6.07 5.78
CA GLY A 31 -12.74 -7.30 6.55
C GLY A 31 -13.67 -7.14 7.76
N ILE A 32 -13.55 -6.02 8.47
CA ILE A 32 -14.46 -5.68 9.57
C ILE A 32 -15.89 -5.49 9.06
N LEU A 33 -16.04 -4.80 7.91
CA LEU A 33 -17.34 -4.55 7.31
C LEU A 33 -18.04 -5.83 6.86
N PHE A 34 -17.33 -6.72 6.15
CA PHE A 34 -17.89 -7.99 5.70
C PHE A 34 -18.24 -8.92 6.86
N ALA A 35 -17.40 -8.99 7.90
CA ALA A 35 -17.75 -9.71 9.13
C ALA A 35 -19.02 -9.14 9.78
N THR A 36 -19.15 -7.80 9.82
CA THR A 36 -20.33 -7.13 10.37
C THR A 36 -21.59 -7.46 9.56
N TYR A 37 -21.51 -7.41 8.22
CA TYR A 37 -22.61 -7.77 7.34
C TYR A 37 -23.03 -9.22 7.50
N SER A 38 -22.07 -10.14 7.58
CA SER A 38 -22.33 -11.55 7.88
C SER A 38 -23.10 -11.73 9.20
N HIS A 39 -22.67 -11.06 10.27
CA HIS A 39 -23.36 -11.08 11.56
C HIS A 39 -24.77 -10.44 11.53
N GLN A 40 -24.99 -9.44 10.67
CA GLN A 40 -26.28 -8.78 10.51
C GLN A 40 -27.22 -9.52 9.54
N GLY A 41 -26.77 -10.63 8.93
CA GLY A 41 -27.53 -11.36 7.92
C GLY A 41 -27.66 -10.63 6.58
N VAL A 42 -26.79 -9.64 6.34
CA VAL A 42 -26.67 -8.95 5.05
C VAL A 42 -25.86 -9.84 4.13
N ASN A 43 -26.48 -10.27 3.03
CA ASN A 43 -25.85 -11.18 2.09
C ASN A 43 -25.01 -10.37 1.08
N VAL A 44 -23.69 -10.37 1.28
CA VAL A 44 -22.73 -9.91 0.26
C VAL A 44 -22.40 -11.12 -0.61
N SER A 45 -22.35 -10.93 -1.93
CA SER A 45 -21.93 -12.01 -2.82
C SER A 45 -20.48 -12.40 -2.50
N GLU A 46 -20.22 -13.69 -2.27
CA GLU A 46 -18.87 -14.20 -2.06
C GLU A 46 -17.94 -13.87 -3.25
N SER A 47 -18.50 -13.75 -4.46
CA SER A 47 -17.76 -13.30 -5.65
C SER A 47 -17.25 -11.87 -5.51
N ASP A 48 -18.05 -10.99 -4.93
CA ASP A 48 -17.76 -9.55 -4.85
C ASP A 48 -16.74 -9.29 -3.74
N GLU A 49 -16.86 -10.00 -2.62
CA GLU A 49 -15.86 -10.01 -1.55
C GLU A 49 -14.50 -10.53 -2.05
N SER A 50 -14.50 -11.68 -2.74
CA SER A 50 -13.27 -12.26 -3.30
C SER A 50 -12.60 -11.34 -4.32
N THR A 51 -13.38 -10.78 -5.25
CA THR A 51 -12.87 -9.86 -6.29
C THR A 51 -12.25 -8.61 -5.65
N LEU A 52 -12.91 -8.03 -4.64
CA LEU A 52 -12.37 -6.86 -3.94
C LEU A 52 -11.03 -7.17 -3.25
N TYR A 53 -10.90 -8.34 -2.61
CA TYR A 53 -9.63 -8.71 -1.99
C TYR A 53 -8.53 -8.96 -3.02
N GLU A 54 -8.84 -9.57 -4.16
CA GLU A 54 -7.89 -9.76 -5.25
C GLU A 54 -7.40 -8.41 -5.79
N ASP A 55 -8.29 -7.46 -6.04
CA ASP A 55 -7.95 -6.11 -6.50
C ASP A 55 -7.05 -5.38 -5.50
N LEU A 56 -7.40 -5.42 -4.21
CA LEU A 56 -6.59 -4.83 -3.15
C LEU A 56 -5.19 -5.46 -3.07
N ASN A 57 -5.12 -6.80 -3.12
CA ASN A 57 -3.84 -7.52 -3.12
C ASN A 57 -2.98 -7.17 -4.35
N SER A 58 -3.62 -7.03 -5.52
CA SER A 58 -2.94 -6.68 -6.77
C SER A 58 -2.38 -5.25 -6.72
N CYS A 59 -3.16 -4.30 -6.19
CA CYS A 59 -2.70 -2.93 -5.93
C CYS A 59 -1.52 -2.89 -4.96
N MET A 60 -1.63 -3.60 -3.83
CA MET A 60 -0.55 -3.67 -2.84
C MET A 60 0.72 -4.27 -3.43
N ARG A 61 0.61 -5.37 -4.18
CA ARG A 61 1.77 -6.02 -4.82
C ARG A 61 2.46 -5.07 -5.80
N THR A 62 1.68 -4.34 -6.60
CA THR A 62 2.22 -3.36 -7.56
C THR A 62 2.97 -2.24 -6.84
N LEU A 63 2.40 -1.69 -5.76
CA LEU A 63 3.07 -0.65 -4.97
C LEU A 63 4.32 -1.16 -4.26
N THR A 64 4.31 -2.38 -3.73
CA THR A 64 5.50 -3.01 -3.16
C THR A 64 6.59 -3.15 -4.21
N MET A 65 6.27 -3.62 -5.42
CA MET A 65 7.24 -3.71 -6.51
C MET A 65 7.80 -2.34 -6.91
N LEU A 66 6.95 -1.32 -7.04
CA LEU A 66 7.39 0.05 -7.37
C LEU A 66 8.31 0.63 -6.28
N ALA A 67 7.99 0.38 -5.01
CA ALA A 67 8.84 0.78 -3.89
C ALA A 67 10.19 0.05 -3.92
N SER A 68 10.19 -1.26 -4.17
CA SER A 68 11.41 -2.09 -4.24
C SER A 68 12.29 -1.77 -5.44
N SER A 69 11.74 -1.59 -6.65
CA SER A 69 12.53 -1.26 -7.85
C SER A 69 13.15 0.14 -7.79
N LYS A 70 12.47 1.10 -7.16
CA LYS A 70 13.07 2.42 -6.90
C LYS A 70 14.24 2.29 -5.91
N TYR A 71 14.07 1.46 -4.89
CA TYR A 71 15.12 1.18 -3.90
C TYR A 71 16.36 0.53 -4.54
N GLU A 72 16.17 -0.47 -5.41
CA GLU A 72 17.26 -1.09 -6.17
C GLU A 72 17.98 -0.09 -7.09
N PHE A 73 17.22 0.76 -7.79
CA PHE A 73 17.79 1.82 -8.64
C PHE A 73 18.59 2.87 -7.85
N ASP A 74 18.13 3.24 -6.64
CA ASP A 74 18.83 4.18 -5.79
C ASP A 74 20.10 3.57 -5.17
N LEU A 75 20.12 2.27 -4.87
CA LEU A 75 21.34 1.54 -4.47
C LEU A 75 22.38 1.47 -5.60
N GLU A 76 21.96 1.22 -6.84
CA GLU A 76 22.85 1.20 -8.01
C GLU A 76 23.50 2.57 -8.28
N LYS A 77 22.87 3.66 -7.85
CA LYS A 77 23.41 5.03 -7.93
C LYS A 77 24.30 5.42 -6.74
N GLY A 78 24.52 4.53 -5.78
CA GLY A 78 25.35 4.77 -4.61
C GLY A 78 24.60 5.34 -3.40
N GLY A 79 23.26 5.21 -3.36
CA GLY A 79 22.48 5.52 -2.16
C GLY A 79 22.87 4.60 -0.98
N ILE A 80 22.95 5.16 0.22
CA ILE A 80 23.28 4.43 1.46
C ILE A 80 21.99 4.17 2.24
N LEU A 81 21.86 2.94 2.76
CA LEU A 81 20.80 2.46 3.66
C LEU A 81 20.51 3.40 4.83
#